data_AF-A0AAJ2GZP0-F1
#
_entry.id   AF-A0AAJ2GZP0-F1
#
_cell.length_a   1.000
_cell.length_b   1.000
_cell.length_c   1.000
_cell.angle_alpha   90.00
_cell.angle_beta   90.00
_cell.angle_gamma   90.00
#
_symmetry.space_group_name_H-M   'P 1'
#
loop_
_entity.id
_entity.type
_entity.pdbx_description
1 polymer ?
#
loop_
_entity_poly.entity_id
_entity_poly.type
_entity_poly.pdbx_seq_one_letter_code
_entity_poly.pdbx_strand_id
1 'polypeptide(L)'
;MSWYIAAFHVPLLAPLTWKLYWGKHWHRIVDELENSKNLPQNPTQTSDGIQGINLYRANFIDRLSNPRQRIAHCPVQVIILEKDAFVSEGYMKDLPRWVSDLTVNR
;
A
#
# COMPACT_ATOMS: atom_id res chain seq x y z
N MET A 1 -9.50 8.45 -2.29
CA MET A 1 -9.69 7.12 -1.67
C MET A 1 -9.43 6.08 -2.72
N SER A 2 -8.55 5.11 -2.47
CA SER A 2 -8.19 4.12 -3.49
C SER A 2 -9.28 3.05 -3.61
N TRP A 3 -9.91 2.94 -4.78
CA TRP A 3 -11.08 2.08 -5.05
C TRP A 3 -10.83 0.59 -4.73
N TYR A 4 -9.60 0.12 -4.86
CA TYR A 4 -9.23 -1.29 -4.60
C TYR A 4 -9.44 -1.69 -3.13
N ILE A 5 -9.41 -0.74 -2.19
CA ILE A 5 -9.66 -1.02 -0.77
C ILE A 5 -11.09 -1.55 -0.59
N ALA A 6 -12.07 -0.96 -1.27
CA ALA A 6 -13.45 -1.44 -1.23
C ALA A 6 -13.58 -2.84 -1.85
N ALA A 7 -12.89 -3.08 -2.97
CA ALA A 7 -12.88 -4.40 -3.62
C ALA A 7 -12.36 -5.53 -2.69
N PHE A 8 -11.36 -5.25 -1.86
CA PHE A 8 -10.79 -6.22 -0.91
C PHE A 8 -11.75 -6.64 0.23
N HIS A 9 -12.80 -5.86 0.47
CA HIS A 9 -13.82 -6.18 1.47
C HIS A 9 -14.96 -7.02 0.91
N VAL A 10 -15.05 -7.21 -0.41
CA VAL A 10 -16.09 -8.06 -1.01
C VAL A 10 -15.73 -9.54 -0.78
N PRO A 11 -16.59 -10.32 -0.10
CA PRO A 11 -16.32 -11.72 0.19
C PRO A 11 -16.24 -12.54 -1.11
N LEU A 12 -15.38 -13.55 -1.12
CA LEU A 12 -15.05 -14.45 -2.25
C LEU A 12 -14.42 -13.80 -3.48
N LEU A 13 -14.87 -12.62 -3.91
CA LEU A 13 -14.37 -11.95 -5.11
C LEU A 13 -12.87 -11.63 -5.02
N ALA A 14 -12.42 -10.97 -3.96
CA ALA A 14 -11.01 -10.61 -3.79
C ALA A 14 -10.03 -11.82 -3.77
N PRO A 15 -10.27 -12.90 -2.99
CA PRO A 15 -9.40 -14.06 -3.02
C PRO A 15 -9.50 -14.86 -4.34
N LEU A 16 -10.67 -14.94 -4.99
CA LEU A 16 -10.78 -15.59 -6.30
C LEU A 16 -10.04 -14.81 -7.38
N THR A 17 -10.18 -13.49 -7.45
CA THR A 17 -9.50 -12.67 -8.46
C THR A 17 -7.98 -12.76 -8.31
N TRP A 18 -7.49 -12.82 -7.08
CA TRP A 18 -6.06 -13.01 -6.81
C TRP A 18 -5.57 -14.40 -7.21
N LYS A 19 -6.31 -15.44 -6.82
CA LYS A 19 -5.93 -16.84 -7.09
C LYS A 19 -6.04 -17.21 -8.56
N LEU A 20 -7.02 -16.67 -9.28
CA LEU A 20 -7.35 -17.07 -10.66
C LEU A 20 -6.67 -16.20 -11.72
N TYR A 21 -6.49 -14.90 -11.47
CA TYR A 21 -6.07 -13.96 -12.51
C TYR A 21 -4.83 -13.15 -12.09
N TRP A 22 -4.93 -12.39 -10.99
CA TRP A 22 -3.88 -11.42 -10.67
C TRP A 22 -2.57 -12.09 -10.25
N GLY A 23 -2.59 -13.15 -9.44
CA GLY A 23 -1.37 -13.83 -8.99
C GLY A 23 -0.51 -14.40 -10.12
N LYS A 24 -1.14 -14.87 -11.22
CA LYS A 24 -0.42 -15.42 -12.40
C LYS A 24 0.19 -14.34 -13.28
N HIS A 25 -0.44 -13.17 -13.35
CA HIS A 25 0.01 -12.06 -14.19
C HIS A 25 0.79 -10.99 -13.42
N TRP A 26 0.83 -11.08 -12.09
CA TRP A 26 1.40 -10.05 -11.21
C TRP A 26 2.86 -9.72 -11.57
N HIS A 27 3.67 -10.75 -11.84
CA HIS A 27 5.07 -10.53 -12.20
C HIS A 27 5.22 -9.65 -13.45
N ARG A 28 4.41 -9.89 -14.49
CA ARG A 28 4.41 -9.06 -15.70
C ARG A 28 3.94 -7.63 -15.41
N ILE A 29 2.92 -7.49 -14.57
CA ILE A 29 2.42 -6.17 -14.15
C ILE A 29 3.51 -5.37 -13.44
N VAL A 30 4.28 -6.01 -12.56
CA VAL A 30 5.38 -5.36 -11.84
C VAL A 30 6.52 -4.99 -12.80
N ASP A 31 6.91 -5.87 -13.72
CA ASP A 31 7.91 -5.56 -14.75
C ASP A 31 7.50 -4.32 -15.58
N GLU A 32 6.23 -4.23 -15.95
CA GLU A 32 5.67 -3.09 -16.70
C GLU A 32 5.63 -1.81 -15.85
N LEU A 33 5.23 -1.89 -14.57
CA LEU A 33 5.18 -0.76 -13.65
C LEU A 33 6.57 -0.19 -13.33
N GLU A 34 7.54 -1.07 -13.08
CA GLU A 34 8.92 -0.70 -12.74
C GLU A 34 9.74 -0.32 -13.99
N ASN A 35 9.17 -0.44 -15.20
CA ASN A 35 9.88 -0.31 -16.47
C ASN A 35 11.17 -1.16 -16.52
N SER A 36 11.17 -2.30 -15.83
CA SER A 36 12.32 -3.19 -15.65
C SER A 36 11.94 -4.58 -16.11
N LYS A 37 12.74 -5.16 -16.99
CA LYS A 37 12.49 -6.51 -17.52
C LYS A 37 13.26 -7.53 -16.70
N ASN A 38 12.63 -8.66 -16.40
CA ASN A 38 13.23 -9.80 -15.69
C ASN A 38 13.48 -9.54 -14.20
N LEU A 39 12.54 -8.89 -13.51
CA LEU A 39 12.64 -8.82 -12.06
C LEU A 39 12.62 -10.24 -11.45
N PRO A 40 13.24 -10.46 -10.28
CA PRO A 40 13.16 -11.75 -9.61
C PRO A 40 11.71 -12.14 -9.34
N GLN A 41 11.32 -13.35 -9.73
CA GLN A 41 10.00 -13.87 -9.41
C GLN A 41 9.94 -14.29 -7.94
N ASN A 42 8.90 -13.85 -7.24
CA ASN A 42 8.58 -14.34 -5.90
C ASN A 42 7.70 -15.61 -6.02
N PRO A 43 8.19 -16.80 -5.59
CA PRO A 43 7.42 -18.04 -5.66
C PRO A 43 6.12 -18.01 -4.85
N THR A 44 6.06 -17.19 -3.78
CA THR A 44 4.90 -17.07 -2.88
C THR A 44 3.99 -15.89 -3.23
N GLN A 45 4.22 -15.18 -4.34
CA GLN A 45 3.50 -13.96 -4.69
C GLN A 45 1.97 -14.07 -4.61
N THR A 46 1.41 -15.20 -5.05
CA THR A 46 -0.04 -15.43 -5.00
C THR A 46 -0.54 -15.64 -3.57
N SER A 47 0.15 -16.45 -2.76
CA SER A 47 -0.22 -16.63 -1.36
C SER A 47 -0.05 -15.35 -0.56
N ASP A 48 1.00 -14.58 -0.84
CA ASP A 48 1.34 -13.34 -0.15
C ASP A 48 0.27 -12.28 -0.42
N GLY A 49 -0.19 -12.13 -1.67
CA GLY A 49 -1.26 -11.18 -1.97
C GLY A 49 -2.63 -11.58 -1.41
N ILE A 50 -2.95 -12.89 -1.32
CA ILE A 50 -4.15 -13.36 -0.61
C ILE A 50 -4.06 -13.02 0.87
N GLN A 51 -2.91 -13.27 1.51
CA GLN A 51 -2.70 -12.96 2.92
C GLN A 51 -2.70 -11.44 3.17
N GLY A 52 -2.13 -10.66 2.24
CA GLY A 52 -2.11 -9.20 2.29
C GLY A 52 -3.49 -8.56 2.33
N ILE A 53 -4.51 -9.15 1.68
CA ILE A 53 -5.90 -8.69 1.77
C ILE A 53 -6.41 -8.63 3.22
N ASN A 54 -5.94 -9.54 4.10
CA ASN A 54 -6.36 -9.56 5.49
C ASN A 54 -5.87 -8.33 6.28
N LEU A 55 -4.73 -7.73 5.89
CA LEU A 55 -4.27 -6.48 6.49
C LEU A 55 -5.24 -5.33 6.22
N TYR A 56 -5.84 -5.28 5.01
CA TYR A 56 -6.85 -4.28 4.69
C TYR A 56 -8.11 -4.46 5.53
N ARG A 57 -8.60 -5.71 5.63
CA ARG A 57 -9.79 -6.05 6.41
C ARG A 57 -9.64 -5.73 7.89
N ALA A 58 -8.45 -5.96 8.45
CA ALA A 58 -8.17 -5.69 9.85
C ALA A 58 -8.06 -4.19 10.17
N ASN A 59 -7.58 -3.37 9.23
CA ASN A 59 -7.17 -2.00 9.53
C ASN A 59 -8.06 -0.90 8.95
N PHE A 60 -8.86 -1.16 7.91
CA PHE A 60 -9.61 -0.10 7.22
C PHE A 60 -11.02 0.14 7.75
N ILE A 61 -11.86 -0.89 7.91
CA ILE A 61 -13.28 -0.69 8.26
C ILE A 61 -13.44 0.15 9.53
N ASP A 62 -12.80 -0.28 10.63
CA ASP A 62 -12.91 0.42 11.91
C ASP A 62 -12.40 1.88 11.84
N ARG A 63 -11.39 2.16 11.00
CA ARG A 63 -10.85 3.51 10.86
C ARG A 63 -11.68 4.41 9.95
N LEU A 64 -12.45 3.83 9.04
CA LEU A 64 -13.43 4.56 8.24
C LEU A 64 -14.66 4.92 9.08
N SER A 65 -15.13 4.04 9.96
CA SER A 65 -16.25 4.33 10.85
C SER A 65 -15.85 5.19 12.05
N ASN A 66 -14.63 4.99 12.58
CA ASN A 66 -14.11 5.70 13.74
C ASN A 66 -12.74 6.36 13.42
N PRO A 67 -12.73 7.48 12.67
CA PRO A 67 -11.52 8.25 12.43
C PRO A 67 -10.90 8.68 13.76
N ARG A 68 -9.58 8.53 13.88
CA ARG A 68 -8.84 8.97 15.06
C ARG A 68 -7.69 9.88 14.67
N GLN A 69 -7.46 10.92 15.47
CA GLN A 69 -6.24 11.70 15.36
C GLN A 69 -5.04 10.86 15.81
N ARG A 70 -3.92 10.98 15.09
CA ARG A 70 -2.63 10.37 15.41
C ARG A 70 -1.55 11.43 15.30
N ILE A 71 -1.08 11.89 16.44
CA ILE A 71 0.07 12.81 16.53
C ILE A 71 1.30 11.97 16.87
N ALA A 72 2.41 12.20 16.19
CA ALA A 72 3.68 11.56 16.53
C ALA A 72 4.20 12.12 17.86
N HIS A 73 4.60 11.24 18.78
CA HIS A 73 5.10 11.62 20.11
C HIS A 73 6.63 11.68 20.18
N CYS A 74 7.32 11.29 19.12
CA CYS A 74 8.77 11.30 18.99
C CYS A 74 9.20 12.04 17.72
N PRO A 75 10.47 12.48 17.63
CA PRO A 75 11.01 13.04 16.39
C PRO A 75 10.85 12.06 15.23
N VAL A 76 10.39 12.54 14.08
CA VAL A 76 10.18 11.73 12.87
C VAL A 76 11.08 12.22 11.76
N GLN A 77 11.79 11.28 11.15
CA GLN A 77 12.52 11.49 9.90
C GLN A 77 11.76 10.85 8.74
N VAL A 78 11.52 11.63 7.69
CA VAL A 78 10.92 11.16 6.44
C VAL A 78 11.99 11.16 5.35
N ILE A 79 12.09 10.04 4.63
CA ILE A 79 12.92 9.92 3.43
C ILE A 79 11.97 9.84 2.24
N ILE A 80 12.07 10.79 1.32
CA ILE A 80 11.21 10.87 0.13
C ILE A 80 11.95 10.24 -1.03
N LEU A 81 11.38 9.19 -1.59
CA LEU A 81 11.92 8.54 -2.78
C LEU A 81 11.48 9.33 -4.03
N GLU A 82 12.44 9.86 -4.79
CA GLU A 82 12.16 10.70 -5.97
C GLU A 82 11.46 9.95 -7.12
N LYS A 83 11.54 8.61 -7.13
CA LYS A 83 11.03 7.75 -8.22
C LYS A 83 10.03 6.70 -7.76
N ASP A 84 9.43 6.88 -6.58
CA ASP A 84 8.40 5.96 -6.07
C ASP A 84 7.06 6.23 -6.77
N ALA A 85 6.53 5.19 -7.44
CA ALA A 85 5.28 5.25 -8.18
C ALA A 85 4.02 5.27 -7.29
N PHE A 86 4.16 4.98 -6.01
CA PHE A 86 3.06 4.79 -5.06
C PHE A 86 2.95 5.94 -4.05
N VAL A 87 4.08 6.41 -3.52
CA VAL A 87 4.10 7.45 -2.48
C VAL A 87 4.74 8.73 -3.01
N SER A 88 3.90 9.63 -3.53
CA SER A 88 4.34 10.96 -3.98
C SER A 88 4.69 11.92 -2.82
N GLU A 89 5.55 12.90 -3.11
CA GLU A 89 5.84 14.04 -2.21
C GLU A 89 4.57 14.77 -1.75
N GLY A 90 3.51 14.75 -2.56
CA GLY A 90 2.22 15.35 -2.23
C GLY A 90 1.60 14.81 -0.94
N TYR A 91 1.84 13.54 -0.59
CA TYR A 91 1.38 12.97 0.68
C TYR A 91 2.08 13.56 1.89
N MET A 92 3.28 14.12 1.70
CA MET A 92 4.12 14.63 2.79
C MET A 92 3.76 16.06 3.21
N LYS A 93 3.01 16.79 2.36
CA LYS A 93 2.63 18.20 2.61
C LYS A 93 1.87 18.40 3.91
N ASP A 94 1.08 17.41 4.29
CA ASP A 94 0.22 17.45 5.46
C ASP A 94 0.88 16.87 6.72
N LEU A 95 2.10 16.32 6.64
CA LEU A 95 2.77 15.75 7.82
C LEU A 95 3.02 16.74 8.97
N PRO A 96 3.36 18.03 8.73
CA PRO A 96 3.61 18.98 9.82
C PRO A 96 2.42 19.16 10.78
N ARG A 97 1.18 18.89 10.35
CA ARG A 97 0.01 18.96 11.24
C ARG A 97 -0.06 17.78 12.23
N TRP A 98 0.66 16.69 11.95
CA TRP A 98 0.64 15.46 12.74
C TRP A 98 1.97 15.18 13.45
N VAL A 99 3.04 15.89 13.09
CA VAL A 99 4.39 15.66 13.62
C VAL A 99 4.99 17.00 14.00
N SER A 100 5.16 17.22 15.30
CA SER A 100 5.72 18.47 15.84
C SER A 100 7.23 18.62 15.62
N ASP A 101 7.97 17.50 15.54
CA ASP A 101 9.40 17.46 15.26
C ASP A 101 9.65 16.59 14.02
N LEU A 102 9.70 17.25 12.85
CA LEU A 102 9.76 16.61 11.54
C LEU A 102 11.03 17.02 10.80
N THR A 103 11.82 16.03 10.40
CA THR A 103 12.94 16.19 9.46
C THR A 103 12.60 15.50 8.14
N VAL A 104 12.80 16.18 7.01
CA VAL A 104 12.53 15.63 5.67
C VAL A 104 13.82 15.62 4.84
N ASN A 105 14.19 14.43 4.38
CA ASN A 105 15.29 14.21 3.44
C ASN A 105 14.71 13.74 2.09
N ARG A 106 15.36 14.15 1.00
CA ARG A 106 15.04 13.74 -0.36
C ARG A 106 16.24 13.01 -0.93
#